data_AF-G9KWT2-F1
#
_entry.id   AF-G9KWT2-F1
#
_cell.length_a   1.000
_cell.length_b   1.000
_cell.length_c   1.000
_cell.angle_alpha   90.00
_cell.angle_beta   90.00
_cell.angle_gamma   90.00
#
_symmetry.space_group_name_H-M   'P 1'
#
loop_
_entity.id
_entity.type
_entity.pdbx_description
1 polymer ?
#
loop_
_entity_poly.entity_id
_entity_poly.type
_entity_poly.pdbx_seq_one_letter_code
_entity_poly.pdbx_strand_id
1 'polypeptide(L)'
;QVEIEALAKRRRIEIDTFIKLNKAFQAEESPGVIYCISMQWFREWEAFVKGKGKDAEPPGPIDNSRIAQVKGSGHIQLKQGADYGQISEETWVYLNNLYGGGPEIAIRQSMAQLQDPESLHGEQKIEAETRA
;
A
#
# COMPACT_ATOMS: atom_id res chain seq x y z
N GLN A 1 15.86 8.27 -25.88
CA GLN A 1 16.53 6.98 -25.60
C GLN A 1 16.88 6.84 -24.12
N VAL A 2 17.74 7.72 -23.57
CA VAL A 2 18.16 7.67 -22.14
C VAL A 2 16.99 7.80 -21.15
N GLU A 3 16.04 8.70 -21.39
CA GLU A 3 14.90 8.91 -20.49
C GLU A 3 13.94 7.71 -20.45
N ILE A 4 13.74 7.06 -21.60
CA ILE A 4 12.92 5.85 -21.73
C ILE A 4 13.56 4.69 -20.95
N GLU A 5 14.88 4.54 -21.05
CA GLU A 5 15.64 3.51 -20.33
C GLU A 5 15.68 3.78 -18.81
N ALA A 6 15.85 5.04 -18.41
CA ALA A 6 15.81 5.44 -17.01
C ALA A 6 14.42 5.17 -16.39
N LEU A 7 13.34 5.47 -17.12
CA LEU A 7 11.98 5.21 -16.68
C LEU A 7 11.69 3.71 -16.57
N ALA A 8 12.10 2.91 -17.56
CA ALA A 8 11.96 1.46 -17.52
C ALA A 8 12.74 0.84 -16.34
N LYS A 9 13.96 1.34 -16.09
CA LYS A 9 14.77 0.93 -14.94
C LYS A 9 14.08 1.27 -13.61
N ARG A 10 13.52 2.48 -13.48
CA ARG A 10 12.76 2.90 -12.29
C ARG A 10 11.57 1.97 -12.04
N ARG A 11 10.69 1.78 -13.04
CA ARG A 11 9.52 0.91 -12.93
C ARG A 11 9.89 -0.50 -12.49
N ARG A 12 10.97 -1.05 -13.05
CA ARG A 12 11.49 -2.38 -12.68
C ARG A 12 11.96 -2.43 -11.23
N ILE A 13 12.74 -1.45 -10.79
CA ILE A 13 13.22 -1.39 -9.39
C ILE A 13 12.03 -1.31 -8.42
N GLU A 14 11.02 -0.51 -8.76
CA GLU A 14 9.83 -0.34 -7.93
C GLU A 14 9.03 -1.62 -7.78
N ILE A 15 8.69 -2.29 -8.89
CA ILE A 15 7.94 -3.55 -8.82
C ILE A 15 8.75 -4.66 -8.15
N ASP A 16 10.04 -4.80 -8.45
CA ASP A 16 10.89 -5.85 -7.88
C ASP A 16 11.03 -5.69 -6.36
N THR A 17 11.18 -4.44 -5.89
CA THR A 17 11.28 -4.14 -4.45
C THR A 17 9.94 -4.39 -3.76
N PHE A 18 8.82 -3.92 -4.33
CA PHE A 18 7.50 -4.18 -3.79
C PHE A 18 7.21 -5.67 -3.67
N ILE A 19 7.47 -6.46 -4.72
CA ILE A 19 7.25 -7.92 -4.71
C ILE A 19 8.04 -8.58 -3.58
N LYS A 20 9.31 -8.16 -3.37
CA LYS A 20 10.15 -8.71 -2.30
C LYS A 20 9.55 -8.40 -0.91
N LEU A 21 9.20 -7.15 -0.66
CA LEU A 21 8.65 -6.72 0.63
C LEU A 21 7.29 -7.37 0.90
N ASN A 22 6.43 -7.42 -0.12
CA ASN A 22 5.13 -8.04 -0.02
C ASN A 22 5.22 -9.55 0.24
N LYS A 23 6.13 -10.27 -0.42
CA LYS A 23 6.37 -11.70 -0.12
C LYS A 23 6.83 -11.91 1.33
N ALA A 24 7.68 -11.04 1.86
CA ALA A 24 8.07 -11.09 3.26
C ALA A 24 6.87 -10.87 4.20
N PHE A 25 6.03 -9.89 3.88
CA PHE A 25 4.80 -9.62 4.65
C PHE A 25 3.79 -10.76 4.61
N GLN A 26 3.66 -11.43 3.47
CA GLN A 26 2.78 -12.60 3.32
C GLN A 26 3.29 -13.82 4.12
N ALA A 27 4.61 -13.96 4.24
CA ALA A 27 5.24 -15.03 5.03
C ALA A 27 5.22 -14.76 6.55
N GLU A 28 4.96 -13.53 6.98
CA GLU A 28 4.88 -13.17 8.39
C GLU A 28 3.54 -13.59 9.02
N GLU A 29 3.62 -14.49 10.01
CA GLU A 29 2.45 -15.08 10.67
C GLU A 29 1.72 -14.09 11.59
N SER A 30 2.45 -13.17 12.24
CA SER A 30 1.92 -12.28 13.28
C SER A 30 2.51 -10.87 13.24
N PRO A 31 2.20 -10.07 12.20
CA PRO A 31 2.72 -8.71 12.09
C PRO A 31 2.18 -7.81 13.21
N GLY A 32 3.09 -7.19 13.97
CA GLY A 32 2.71 -6.32 15.10
C GLY A 32 2.06 -4.99 14.67
N VAL A 33 2.39 -4.51 13.46
CA VAL A 33 1.84 -3.29 12.87
C VAL A 33 1.54 -3.56 11.40
N ILE A 34 0.35 -3.15 10.96
CA ILE A 34 -0.10 -3.23 9.57
C ILE A 34 -0.44 -1.83 9.09
N TYR A 35 0.00 -1.45 7.89
CA TYR A 35 -0.33 -0.17 7.28
C TYR A 35 -1.42 -0.35 6.23
N CYS A 36 -2.31 0.63 6.12
CA CYS A 36 -3.37 0.66 5.13
C CYS A 36 -2.99 1.64 3.99
N ILE A 37 -3.19 1.20 2.76
CA ILE A 37 -3.00 2.03 1.57
C ILE A 37 -4.26 2.02 0.70
N SER A 38 -4.64 3.18 0.16
CA SER A 38 -5.79 3.28 -0.74
C SER A 38 -5.60 2.39 -1.98
N MET A 39 -6.61 1.56 -2.28
CA MET A 39 -6.64 0.78 -3.52
C MET A 39 -6.72 1.67 -4.77
N GLN A 40 -7.24 2.90 -4.65
CA GLN A 40 -7.22 3.84 -5.76
C GLN A 40 -5.78 4.22 -6.14
N TRP A 41 -5.01 4.72 -5.17
CA TRP A 41 -3.61 5.09 -5.39
C TRP A 41 -2.76 3.88 -5.80
N PHE A 42 -2.99 2.72 -5.17
CA PHE A 42 -2.25 1.51 -5.49
C PHE A 42 -2.48 1.03 -6.94
N ARG A 43 -3.71 1.14 -7.47
CA ARG A 43 -4.00 0.81 -8.88
C ARG A 43 -3.29 1.76 -9.86
N GLU A 44 -3.15 3.04 -9.51
CA GLU A 44 -2.38 4.02 -10.30
C GLU A 44 -0.89 3.65 -10.30
N TRP A 45 -0.33 3.36 -9.12
CA TRP A 45 1.04 2.86 -8.99
C TRP A 45 1.26 1.56 -9.78
N GLU A 46 0.31 0.62 -9.70
CA GLU A 46 0.40 -0.65 -10.42
C GLU A 46 0.39 -0.45 -11.94
N ALA A 47 -0.48 0.44 -12.45
CA ALA A 47 -0.52 0.79 -13.87
C ALA A 47 0.81 1.41 -14.34
N PHE A 48 1.40 2.28 -13.50
CA PHE A 48 2.72 2.87 -13.73
C PHE A 48 3.82 1.80 -13.86
N VAL A 49 3.98 0.94 -12.86
CA VAL A 49 5.09 -0.03 -12.83
C VAL A 49 4.92 -1.16 -13.84
N LYS A 50 3.68 -1.54 -14.18
CA LYS A 50 3.38 -2.51 -15.25
C LYS A 50 3.47 -1.89 -16.66
N GLY A 51 3.68 -0.58 -16.77
CA GLY A 51 3.81 0.10 -18.07
C GLY A 51 2.56 -0.01 -18.94
N LYS A 52 1.36 -0.06 -18.33
CA LYS A 52 0.09 -0.12 -19.05
C LYS A 52 -0.16 1.23 -19.75
N GLY A 53 0.35 1.39 -20.97
CA GLY A 53 0.20 2.59 -21.80
C GLY A 53 1.52 3.33 -22.06
N LYS A 54 1.60 4.05 -23.17
CA LYS A 54 2.78 4.88 -23.53
C LYS A 54 2.95 6.09 -22.58
N ASP A 55 1.87 6.51 -21.93
CA ASP A 55 1.80 7.67 -21.04
C ASP A 55 1.50 7.28 -19.59
N ALA A 56 1.91 6.07 -19.16
CA ALA A 56 1.74 5.66 -17.77
C ALA A 56 2.64 6.53 -16.87
N GLU A 57 2.10 7.67 -16.42
CA GLU A 57 2.76 8.59 -15.50
C GLU A 57 2.93 7.95 -14.12
N PRO A 58 3.97 8.33 -13.36
CA PRO A 58 4.07 7.92 -11.96
C PRO A 58 2.84 8.41 -11.21
N PRO A 59 2.35 7.65 -10.21
CA PRO A 59 1.27 8.14 -9.36
C PRO A 59 1.73 9.43 -8.65
N GLY A 60 0.76 10.25 -8.26
CA GLY A 60 1.02 11.38 -7.38
C GLY A 60 1.42 10.91 -5.96
N PRO A 61 1.49 11.84 -5.00
CA PRO A 61 1.66 11.48 -3.59
C PRO A 61 0.59 10.49 -3.12
N ILE A 62 0.93 9.63 -2.16
CA ILE A 62 -0.02 8.69 -1.57
C ILE A 62 -1.21 9.47 -1.02
N ASP A 63 -2.43 9.12 -1.45
CA ASP A 63 -3.66 9.72 -0.94
C ASP A 63 -4.53 8.69 -0.24
N ASN A 64 -4.47 8.72 1.09
CA ASN A 64 -5.27 7.88 1.97
C ASN A 64 -6.52 8.62 2.50
N SER A 65 -6.83 9.84 2.04
CA SER A 65 -7.94 10.65 2.57
C SER A 65 -9.30 9.94 2.49
N ARG A 66 -9.51 9.13 1.44
CA ARG A 66 -10.74 8.37 1.21
C ARG A 66 -10.90 7.17 2.14
N ILE A 67 -9.78 6.66 2.64
CA ILE A 67 -9.74 5.53 3.57
C ILE A 67 -9.50 5.97 5.02
N ALA A 68 -9.24 7.26 5.23
CA ALA A 68 -9.05 7.86 6.54
C ALA A 68 -10.37 8.34 7.16
N GLN A 69 -10.46 8.22 8.48
CA GLN A 69 -11.47 8.86 9.31
C GLN A 69 -10.78 9.55 10.48
N VAL A 70 -11.02 10.85 10.66
CA VAL A 70 -10.52 11.60 11.81
C VAL A 70 -11.55 11.49 12.94
N LYS A 71 -11.14 10.97 14.10
CA LYS A 71 -11.96 10.96 15.31
C LYS A 71 -11.95 12.34 15.98
N GLY A 72 -12.89 12.58 16.89
CA GLY A 72 -12.99 13.86 17.63
C GLY A 72 -11.73 14.24 18.43
N SER A 73 -10.82 13.30 18.69
CA SER A 73 -9.50 13.54 19.29
C SER A 73 -8.42 14.00 18.31
N GLY A 74 -8.72 14.09 17.01
CA GLY A 74 -7.73 14.34 15.95
C GLY A 74 -6.97 13.08 15.51
N HIS A 75 -7.22 11.93 16.14
CA HIS A 75 -6.60 10.66 15.77
C HIS A 75 -7.17 10.15 14.44
N ILE A 76 -6.27 9.76 13.54
CA ILE A 76 -6.62 9.16 12.25
C ILE A 76 -6.81 7.66 12.44
N GLN A 77 -7.92 7.13 11.94
CA GLN A 77 -8.21 5.70 11.89
C GLN A 77 -8.68 5.31 10.49
N LEU A 78 -8.67 4.01 10.22
CA LEU A 78 -9.27 3.45 9.01
C LEU A 78 -10.79 3.70 9.02
N LYS A 79 -11.30 4.21 7.89
CA LYS A 79 -12.73 4.37 7.66
C LYS A 79 -13.37 3.01 7.36
N GLN A 80 -14.44 2.68 8.08
CA GLN A 80 -15.18 1.42 7.86
C GLN A 80 -15.70 1.33 6.43
N GLY A 81 -15.52 0.15 5.80
CA GLY A 81 -15.96 -0.13 4.43
C GLY A 81 -15.16 0.57 3.33
N ALA A 82 -14.00 1.15 3.66
CA ALA A 82 -13.11 1.74 2.66
C ALA A 82 -12.44 0.67 1.78
N ASP A 83 -12.16 1.01 0.52
CA ASP A 83 -11.40 0.16 -0.41
C ASP A 83 -9.89 0.38 -0.21
N TYR A 84 -9.23 -0.57 0.45
CA TYR A 84 -7.84 -0.43 0.86
C TYR A 84 -7.10 -1.77 0.85
N GLY A 85 -5.77 -1.71 0.78
CA GLY A 85 -4.89 -2.87 0.92
C GLY A 85 -4.04 -2.78 2.17
N GLN A 86 -3.71 -3.95 2.73
CA GLN A 86 -2.77 -4.07 3.83
C GLN A 86 -1.34 -4.26 3.30
N ILE A 87 -0.40 -3.49 3.85
CA ILE A 87 1.03 -3.58 3.54
C ILE A 87 1.86 -3.56 4.84
N SER A 88 3.09 -4.08 4.77
CA SER A 88 4.02 -4.00 5.90
C SER A 88 4.53 -2.58 6.12
N GLU A 89 5.13 -2.34 7.29
CA GLU A 89 5.83 -1.09 7.60
C GLU A 89 6.92 -0.78 6.57
N GLU A 90 7.73 -1.77 6.19
CA GLU A 90 8.81 -1.58 5.21
C GLU A 90 8.26 -1.19 3.85
N THR A 91 7.11 -1.75 3.47
CA THR A 91 6.44 -1.41 2.21
C THR A 91 5.89 0.02 2.26
N TRP A 92 5.28 0.42 3.38
CA TRP A 92 4.82 1.80 3.58
C TRP A 92 5.98 2.79 3.51
N VAL A 93 7.05 2.56 4.29
CA VAL A 93 8.24 3.40 4.29
C VAL A 93 8.85 3.49 2.89
N TYR A 94 8.92 2.38 2.16
CA TYR A 94 9.43 2.36 0.79
C TYR A 94 8.62 3.25 -0.15
N LEU A 95 7.30 3.07 -0.21
CA LEU A 95 6.43 3.84 -1.10
C LEU A 95 6.34 5.31 -0.67
N ASN A 96 6.25 5.59 0.63
CA ASN A 96 6.23 6.95 1.16
C ASN A 96 7.55 7.70 0.91
N ASN A 97 8.70 7.03 0.94
CA ASN A 97 9.98 7.66 0.57
C ASN A 97 10.06 8.02 -0.92
N LEU A 98 9.37 7.27 -1.79
CA LEU A 98 9.35 7.53 -3.23
C LEU A 98 8.33 8.59 -3.63
N TYR A 99 7.16 8.57 -3.00
CA TYR A 99 5.98 9.34 -3.43
C TYR A 99 5.51 10.38 -2.41
N GLY A 100 5.87 10.22 -1.13
CA GLY A 100 5.33 11.02 -0.04
C GLY A 100 3.81 10.86 0.11
N GLY A 101 3.17 11.87 0.71
CA GLY A 101 1.72 11.93 0.86
C GLY A 101 1.23 11.52 2.25
N GLY A 102 0.04 10.92 2.31
CA GLY A 102 -0.61 10.48 3.53
C GLY A 102 -2.14 10.57 3.46
N PRO A 103 -2.83 10.58 4.61
CA PRO A 103 -2.26 10.35 5.95
C PRO A 103 -1.78 8.91 6.14
N GLU A 104 -0.88 8.73 7.10
CA GLU A 104 -0.52 7.41 7.61
C GLU A 104 -1.68 6.80 8.39
N ILE A 105 -1.99 5.54 8.09
CA ILE A 105 -3.01 4.76 8.80
C ILE A 105 -2.36 3.43 9.18
N ALA A 106 -2.02 3.29 10.47
CA ALA A 106 -1.42 2.09 11.03
C ALA A 106 -2.40 1.40 12.00
N ILE A 107 -2.56 0.10 11.84
CA ILE A 107 -3.33 -0.79 12.71
C ILE A 107 -2.32 -1.59 13.53
N ARG A 108 -2.34 -1.40 14.85
CA ARG A 108 -1.51 -2.16 15.79
C ARG A 108 -2.30 -3.33 16.31
N GLN A 109 -1.86 -4.55 16.02
CA GLN A 109 -2.49 -5.75 16.58
C GLN A 109 -1.99 -5.92 18.02
N SER A 110 -2.85 -5.58 19.00
CA SER A 110 -2.58 -5.94 20.39
C SER A 110 -3.07 -7.36 20.66
N MET A 111 -2.25 -8.20 21.32
CA MET A 111 -2.64 -9.57 21.71
C MET A 111 -3.93 -9.64 22.56
N ALA A 112 -4.39 -8.51 23.10
CA ALA A 112 -5.61 -8.42 23.91
C ALA A 112 -6.91 -8.28 23.10
N GLN A 113 -6.86 -8.08 21.78
CA GLN A 113 -8.04 -7.80 20.93
C GLN A 113 -8.46 -8.97 20.04
N LEU A 114 -8.38 -10.21 20.52
CA LEU A 114 -8.96 -11.40 19.87
C LEU A 114 -10.50 -11.45 19.89
N GLN A 115 -11.18 -10.30 20.03
CA GLN A 115 -12.64 -10.21 20.15
C GLN A 115 -13.18 -9.18 19.15
N ASP A 116 -13.17 -9.52 17.86
CA ASP A 116 -14.32 -9.28 16.96
C ASP A 116 -13.99 -9.85 15.56
N PRO A 117 -14.41 -11.10 15.25
CA PRO A 117 -14.18 -11.70 13.93
C PRO A 117 -14.95 -11.04 12.77
N GLU A 118 -15.81 -10.05 13.04
CA GLU A 118 -16.66 -9.41 12.02
C GLU A 118 -16.10 -8.10 11.44
N SER A 119 -15.08 -7.47 12.05
CA SER A 119 -14.65 -6.12 11.61
C SER A 119 -13.66 -6.07 10.44
N LEU A 120 -13.04 -7.18 10.05
CA LEU A 120 -11.99 -7.23 9.01
C LEU A 120 -12.47 -7.92 7.71
N HIS A 121 -13.78 -7.99 7.48
CA HIS A 121 -14.39 -8.75 6.37
C HIS A 121 -14.17 -8.17 4.95
N GLY A 122 -13.32 -7.15 4.79
CA GLY A 122 -12.97 -6.56 3.48
C GLY A 122 -11.52 -6.77 3.04
N GLU A 123 -10.68 -7.45 3.84
CA GLU A 123 -9.27 -7.09 3.89
C GLU A 123 -8.35 -8.24 3.49
N GLN A 124 -7.78 -8.13 2.30
CA GLN A 124 -6.73 -9.03 1.84
C GLN A 124 -5.41 -8.27 1.85
N LYS A 125 -4.36 -8.89 2.39
CA LYS A 125 -2.98 -8.47 2.13
C LYS A 125 -2.82 -8.40 0.61
N ILE A 126 -2.30 -7.28 0.10
CA ILE A 126 -2.16 -7.11 -1.35
C ILE A 126 -1.35 -8.29 -1.89
N GLU A 127 -1.83 -8.95 -2.94
CA GLU A 127 -1.07 -10.03 -3.56
C GLU A 127 -0.13 -9.47 -4.63
N ALA A 128 1.10 -9.98 -4.65
CA ALA A 128 2.03 -9.66 -5.71
C ALA A 128 1.66 -10.45 -6.97
N GLU A 129 0.73 -9.95 -7.78
CA GLU A 129 0.43 -10.55 -9.08
C GLU A 129 1.62 -10.37 -10.03
N THR A 130 2.52 -11.34 -10.02
CA THR A 130 3.61 -11.46 -10.99
C THR A 130 3.12 -12.33 -12.15
N ARG A 131 2.27 -11.77 -13.03
CA ARG A 131 1.93 -12.43 -14.29
C ARG A 131 2.24 -11.50 -15.45
N ALA A 132 3.44 -11.69 -15.99
CA ALA A 132 3.80 -11.31 -17.35
C ALA A 132 3.31 -12.38 -18.33
#